data_AF-A0A2S0WEH7-F1
#
_entry.id   AF-A0A2S0WEH7-F1
#
_cell.length_a   1.000
_cell.length_b   1.000
_cell.length_c   1.000
_cell.angle_alpha   90.00
_cell.angle_beta   90.00
_cell.angle_gamma   90.00
#
_symmetry.space_group_name_H-M   'P 1'
#
loop_
_entity.id
_entity.type
_entity.pdbx_description
1 polymer ?
#
loop_
_entity_poly.entity_id
_entity_poly.type
_entity_poly.pdbx_seq_one_letter_code
_entity_poly.pdbx_strand_id
1 'polypeptide(L)'
;MERNRSFLTAFEVHVSGDDTLDTQQVTEQVMTLNNDFAVTRTLRRGENGFIDNVGRVFINRRDSADPELTGSIEGFSKEQFIPVDSAGGGPTFALNKGGKIEVRSWNAPEKPLTIFDYHSEACKDSSCKVASISEIN
;
A
#
# COMPACT_ATOMS: atom_id res chain seq x y z
N MET A 1 9.83 22.30 -7.52
CA MET A 1 9.47 20.88 -7.37
C MET A 1 8.68 20.47 -8.60
N GLU A 2 9.21 19.59 -9.44
CA GLU A 2 8.48 19.00 -10.56
C GLU A 2 7.51 17.94 -10.03
N ARG A 3 6.27 18.00 -10.49
CA ARG A 3 5.24 17.01 -10.22
C ARG A 3 5.06 16.15 -11.47
N ASN A 4 5.04 14.83 -11.35
CA ASN A 4 4.68 13.97 -12.47
C ASN A 4 3.18 13.78 -12.52
N ARG A 5 2.64 13.87 -13.73
CA ARG A 5 1.27 13.43 -14.00
C ARG A 5 1.30 11.94 -14.28
N SER A 6 0.72 11.18 -13.37
CA SER A 6 0.44 9.76 -13.58
C SER A 6 -0.99 9.61 -14.07
N PHE A 7 -1.14 8.97 -15.22
CA PHE A 7 -2.44 8.65 -15.80
C PHE A 7 -2.83 7.26 -15.29
N LEU A 8 -3.95 7.19 -14.59
CA LEU A 8 -4.54 5.96 -14.08
C LEU A 8 -5.87 5.77 -14.76
N THR A 9 -6.12 4.56 -15.27
CA THR A 9 -7.43 4.18 -15.80
C THR A 9 -8.07 3.26 -14.77
N ALA A 10 -9.12 3.75 -14.10
CA ALA A 10 -9.97 2.94 -13.25
C ALA A 10 -11.15 2.44 -14.08
N PHE A 11 -11.61 1.23 -13.83
CA PHE A 11 -12.78 0.67 -14.48
C PHE A 11 -13.50 -0.31 -13.57
N GLU A 12 -14.80 -0.42 -13.74
CA GLU A 12 -15.61 -1.48 -13.13
C GLU A 12 -15.62 -2.69 -14.06
N VAL A 13 -15.66 -3.89 -13.50
CA VAL A 13 -15.83 -5.12 -14.27
C VAL A 13 -17.17 -5.73 -13.88
N HIS A 14 -18.05 -5.86 -14.87
CA HIS A 14 -19.27 -6.64 -14.74
C HIS A 14 -18.96 -8.09 -15.12
N VAL A 15 -19.37 -9.03 -14.27
CA VAL A 15 -19.28 -10.46 -14.56
C VAL A 15 -20.67 -10.94 -14.93
N SER A 16 -20.86 -11.26 -16.21
CA SER A 16 -22.11 -11.80 -16.74
C SER A 16 -22.27 -13.27 -16.36
N GLY A 17 -23.50 -13.80 -16.44
CA GLY A 17 -23.81 -15.18 -16.04
C GLY A 17 -23.19 -16.28 -16.89
N ASP A 18 -22.54 -15.92 -17.99
CA ASP A 18 -21.76 -16.78 -18.90
C ASP A 18 -20.23 -16.61 -18.72
N ASP A 19 -19.80 -16.06 -17.57
CA ASP A 19 -18.41 -15.81 -17.20
C ASP A 19 -17.66 -14.84 -18.14
N THR A 20 -18.39 -14.06 -18.96
CA THR A 20 -17.77 -12.96 -19.72
C THR A 20 -17.53 -11.75 -18.82
N LEU A 21 -16.34 -11.16 -18.96
CA LEU A 21 -15.93 -9.96 -18.24
C LEU A 21 -16.17 -8.73 -19.13
N ASP A 22 -17.14 -7.90 -18.77
CA ASP A 22 -17.41 -6.65 -19.46
C ASP A 22 -16.88 -5.47 -18.66
N THR A 23 -16.03 -4.66 -19.29
CA THR A 23 -15.48 -3.45 -18.68
C THR A 23 -16.54 -2.34 -18.75
N GLN A 24 -16.93 -1.80 -17.60
CA GLN A 24 -17.91 -0.72 -17.48
C GLN A 24 -17.33 0.46 -16.70
N GLN A 25 -17.91 1.64 -16.86
CA GLN A 25 -17.54 2.86 -16.13
C GLN A 25 -16.02 3.16 -16.15
N VAL A 26 -15.41 3.12 -17.34
CA VAL A 26 -14.00 3.48 -17.50
C VAL A 26 -13.82 4.96 -17.18
N THR A 27 -13.06 5.25 -16.13
CA THR A 27 -12.75 6.60 -15.67
C THR A 27 -11.25 6.81 -15.77
N GLU A 28 -10.86 7.78 -16.60
CA GLU A 28 -9.48 8.26 -16.64
C GLU A 28 -9.26 9.25 -15.51
N GLN A 29 -8.37 8.89 -14.58
CA GLN A 29 -7.89 9.77 -13.53
C GLN A 29 -6.49 10.24 -13.85
N VAL A 30 -6.32 11.57 -13.89
CA VAL A 30 -5.00 12.20 -13.95
C VAL A 30 -4.59 12.54 -12.53
N MET A 31 -3.68 11.77 -11.97
CA MET A 31 -3.13 12.01 -10.66
C MET A 31 -1.84 12.80 -10.77
N THR A 32 -1.71 13.86 -9.97
CA THR A 32 -0.46 14.61 -9.89
C THR A 32 0.33 14.08 -8.69
N LEU A 33 1.22 13.13 -8.94
CA LEU A 33 2.11 12.58 -7.93
C LEU A 33 3.37 13.44 -7.86
N ASN A 34 3.81 13.78 -6.65
CA ASN A 34 5.17 14.28 -6.46
C ASN A 34 6.18 13.19 -6.87
N ASN A 35 7.33 13.58 -7.43
CA ASN A 35 8.37 12.64 -7.87
C ASN A 35 9.10 11.90 -6.73
N ASP A 36 8.68 12.10 -5.48
CA ASP A 36 9.35 11.65 -4.27
C ASP A 36 8.72 10.38 -3.66
N PHE A 37 7.83 9.68 -4.36
CA PHE A 37 7.24 8.44 -3.84
C PHE A 37 8.22 7.27 -3.82
N ALA A 38 8.38 6.66 -2.64
CA ALA A 38 9.20 5.48 -2.39
C ALA A 38 8.42 4.18 -2.64
N VAL A 39 7.12 4.19 -2.31
CA VAL A 39 6.22 3.04 -2.36
C VAL A 39 4.90 3.44 -3.02
N THR A 40 4.43 2.58 -3.92
CA THR A 40 3.10 2.63 -4.53
C THR A 40 2.46 1.25 -4.45
N ARG A 41 1.22 1.17 -3.95
CA ARG A 41 0.47 -0.08 -3.82
C ARG A 41 -1.00 0.10 -4.16
N THR A 42 -1.53 -0.80 -4.99
CA THR A 42 -2.97 -0.94 -5.14
C THR A 42 -3.53 -1.64 -3.90
N LEU A 43 -4.50 -1.00 -3.27
CA LEU A 43 -5.22 -1.50 -2.11
C LEU A 43 -6.44 -2.29 -2.57
N ARG A 44 -6.92 -3.19 -1.72
CA ARG A 44 -7.92 -4.20 -2.09
C ARG A 44 -9.22 -3.65 -2.68
N ARG A 45 -9.61 -2.44 -2.29
CA ARG A 45 -10.82 -1.77 -2.81
C ARG A 45 -10.53 -0.88 -4.01
N GLY A 46 -9.45 -1.12 -4.76
CA GLY A 46 -9.09 -0.33 -5.95
C GLY A 46 -8.56 1.08 -5.63
N GLU A 47 -8.34 1.39 -4.36
CA GLU A 47 -7.65 2.60 -3.91
C GLU A 47 -6.13 2.43 -4.12
N ASN A 48 -5.36 3.50 -4.09
CA ASN A 48 -3.90 3.42 -4.16
C ASN A 48 -3.26 4.03 -2.92
N GLY A 49 -2.38 3.27 -2.26
CA GLY A 49 -1.55 3.74 -1.16
C GLY A 49 -0.19 4.21 -1.67
N PHE A 50 0.26 5.36 -1.15
CA PHE A 50 1.57 5.92 -1.47
C PHE A 50 2.34 6.25 -0.19
N ILE A 51 3.64 5.98 -0.19
CA ILE A 51 4.55 6.48 0.86
C ILE A 51 5.70 7.18 0.17
N ASP A 52 6.01 8.41 0.57
CA ASP A 52 7.12 9.15 0.03
C ASP A 52 8.45 8.92 0.75
N ASN A 53 9.53 9.46 0.19
CA ASN A 53 10.89 9.31 0.70
C ASN A 53 11.09 9.93 2.10
N VAL A 54 10.17 10.78 2.57
CA VAL A 54 10.22 11.38 3.92
C VAL A 54 9.22 10.71 4.88
N GLY A 55 8.50 9.69 4.44
CA GLY A 55 7.59 8.89 5.25
C GLY A 55 6.16 9.43 5.35
N ARG A 56 5.75 10.41 4.53
CA ARG A 56 4.34 10.81 4.45
C ARG A 56 3.55 9.73 3.72
N VAL A 57 2.39 9.40 4.25
CA VAL A 57 1.51 8.32 3.77
C VAL A 57 0.25 8.92 3.19
N PHE A 58 -0.12 8.45 2.00
CA PHE A 58 -1.29 8.93 1.29
C PHE A 58 -2.17 7.78 0.83
N ILE A 59 -3.48 8.04 0.75
CA ILE A 59 -4.43 7.19 0.06
C ILE A 59 -5.10 8.00 -1.04
N ASN A 60 -5.01 7.50 -2.27
CA ASN A 60 -5.93 7.92 -3.31
C ASN A 60 -7.18 7.07 -3.30
N ARG A 61 -8.28 7.69 -2.89
CA ARG A 61 -9.61 7.08 -2.93
C ARG A 61 -10.17 7.15 -4.34
N ARG A 62 -11.07 6.22 -4.68
CA ARG A 62 -11.66 6.12 -6.01
C ARG A 62 -12.45 7.37 -6.42
N ASP A 63 -13.04 8.05 -5.45
CA ASP A 63 -13.89 9.23 -5.60
C ASP A 63 -13.13 10.56 -5.41
N SER A 64 -11.81 10.51 -5.16
CA SER A 64 -10.97 11.70 -5.00
C SER A 64 -10.13 11.96 -6.23
N ALA A 65 -10.00 13.23 -6.62
CA ALA A 65 -9.09 13.65 -7.67
C ALA A 65 -7.63 13.69 -7.20
N ASP A 66 -7.40 13.93 -5.91
CA ASP A 66 -6.08 14.07 -5.30
C ASP A 66 -5.87 13.03 -4.18
N PRO A 67 -4.64 12.52 -4.00
CA PRO A 67 -4.30 11.69 -2.85
C PRO A 67 -4.47 12.44 -1.53
N GLU A 68 -5.15 11.80 -0.58
CA GLU A 68 -5.34 12.30 0.79
C GLU A 68 -4.11 11.95 1.64
N LEU A 69 -3.53 12.93 2.33
CA LEU A 69 -2.51 12.68 3.35
C LEU A 69 -3.18 12.05 4.58
N THR A 70 -2.85 10.79 4.88
CA THR A 70 -3.43 10.06 6.02
C THR A 70 -2.54 10.07 7.25
N GLY A 71 -1.25 10.37 7.09
CA GLY A 71 -0.34 10.49 8.22
C GLY A 71 1.14 10.44 7.84
N SER A 72 1.99 10.17 8.81
CA SER A 72 3.44 10.07 8.59
C SER A 72 4.12 8.99 9.44
N ILE A 73 5.27 8.52 8.95
CA ILE A 73 6.11 7.50 9.57
C ILE A 73 7.50 8.09 9.78
N GLU A 74 7.86 8.32 11.03
CA GLU A 74 9.18 8.83 11.36
C GLU A 74 10.28 7.81 11.00
N GLY A 75 11.37 8.30 10.39
CA GLY A 75 12.51 7.47 9.99
C GLY A 75 12.14 6.38 8.99
N PHE A 76 11.17 6.63 8.11
CA PHE A 76 10.80 5.71 7.04
C PHE A 76 11.95 5.47 6.07
N SER A 77 12.12 4.22 5.64
CA SER A 77 12.99 3.82 4.54
C SER A 77 12.28 2.74 3.73
N LYS A 78 12.43 2.81 2.40
CA LYS A 78 11.80 1.86 1.47
C LYS A 78 12.20 0.42 1.73
N GLU A 79 13.44 0.20 2.17
CA GLU A 79 14.02 -1.11 2.45
C GLU A 79 13.34 -1.80 3.64
N GLN A 80 12.65 -1.04 4.49
CA GLN A 80 11.87 -1.55 5.61
C GLN A 80 10.47 -1.98 5.18
N PHE A 81 9.98 -1.52 4.03
CA PHE A 81 8.59 -1.75 3.61
C PHE A 81 8.33 -3.21 3.24
N ILE A 82 7.26 -3.75 3.80
CA ILE A 82 6.75 -5.10 3.52
C ILE A 82 5.28 -4.96 3.09
N PRO A 83 4.90 -5.43 1.89
CA PRO A 83 3.49 -5.46 1.48
C PRO A 83 2.68 -6.42 2.35
N VAL A 84 1.45 -6.03 2.69
CA VAL A 84 0.49 -6.86 3.42
C VAL A 84 -0.74 -7.09 2.57
N ASP A 85 -1.12 -8.34 2.38
CA ASP A 85 -2.39 -8.73 1.79
C ASP A 85 -3.44 -8.88 2.90
N SER A 86 -4.23 -7.82 3.13
CA SER A 86 -5.25 -7.78 4.20
C SER A 86 -6.52 -8.55 3.80
N ALA A 87 -6.92 -9.54 4.60
CA ALA A 87 -8.04 -10.45 4.31
C ALA A 87 -9.39 -9.93 4.81
N GLY A 88 -9.44 -8.94 5.70
CA GLY A 88 -10.71 -8.32 6.12
C GLY A 88 -10.59 -7.04 6.93
N GLY A 89 -9.45 -6.81 7.61
CA GLY A 89 -9.13 -5.51 8.20
C GLY A 89 -8.94 -4.46 7.12
N GLY A 90 -9.14 -3.18 7.44
CA GLY A 90 -8.84 -2.07 6.53
C GLY A 90 -7.42 -2.15 5.95
N PRO A 91 -7.08 -1.36 4.92
CA PRO A 91 -5.80 -1.51 4.22
C PRO A 91 -4.63 -1.38 5.19
N THR A 92 -3.75 -2.39 5.22
CA THR A 92 -2.53 -2.41 6.03
C THR A 92 -1.25 -2.52 5.19
N PHE A 93 -0.12 -2.20 5.82
CA PHE A 93 1.22 -2.48 5.36
C PHE A 93 2.10 -2.81 6.56
N ALA A 94 3.30 -3.32 6.33
CA ALA A 94 4.22 -3.65 7.40
C ALA A 94 5.58 -2.98 7.21
N LEU A 95 6.27 -2.75 8.32
CA LEU A 95 7.64 -2.27 8.34
C LEU A 95 8.53 -3.21 9.15
N ASN A 96 9.70 -3.55 8.63
CA ASN A 96 10.76 -4.17 9.41
C ASN A 96 11.59 -3.07 10.13
N LYS A 97 11.39 -2.96 11.45
CA LYS A 97 12.10 -2.03 12.32
C LYS A 97 13.07 -2.81 13.22
N GLY A 98 14.24 -3.13 12.69
CA GLY A 98 15.35 -3.68 13.47
C GLY A 98 15.04 -5.03 14.13
N GLY A 99 14.43 -5.96 13.39
CA GLY A 99 14.08 -7.29 13.92
C GLY A 99 12.68 -7.37 14.51
N LYS A 100 11.85 -6.33 14.32
CA LYS A 100 10.42 -6.36 14.60
C LYS A 100 9.63 -6.02 13.35
N ILE A 101 8.54 -6.72 13.13
CA ILE A 101 7.56 -6.40 12.11
C ILE A 101 6.45 -5.59 12.77
N GLU A 102 6.28 -4.36 12.32
CA GLU A 102 5.17 -3.50 12.72
C GLU A 102 4.14 -3.45 11.61
N VAL A 103 2.94 -3.97 11.86
CA VAL A 103 1.81 -3.82 10.93
C VAL A 103 1.11 -2.52 11.25
N ARG A 104 0.93 -1.67 10.24
CA ARG A 104 0.37 -0.31 10.34
C ARG A 104 -0.81 -0.17 9.38
N SER A 105 -1.73 0.73 9.70
CA SER A 105 -2.87 1.08 8.83
C SER A 105 -2.44 2.13 7.82
N TRP A 106 -2.84 1.97 6.55
CA TRP A 106 -2.72 3.06 5.58
C TRP A 106 -3.53 4.31 5.99
N ASN A 107 -4.60 4.14 6.76
CA ASN A 107 -5.47 5.24 7.21
C ASN A 107 -4.96 5.97 8.48
N ALA A 108 -4.05 5.35 9.23
CA ALA A 108 -3.51 5.88 10.48
C ALA A 108 -2.12 5.27 10.72
N PRO A 109 -1.10 5.72 9.97
CA PRO A 109 0.19 5.04 9.90
C PRO A 109 1.09 5.28 11.12
N GLU A 110 0.80 6.26 11.98
CA GLU A 110 1.68 6.68 13.09
C GLU A 110 1.87 5.59 14.13
N LYS A 111 0.82 4.80 14.39
CA LYS A 111 0.79 3.76 15.42
C LYS A 111 0.66 2.38 14.79
N PRO A 112 1.54 1.42 15.15
CA PRO A 112 1.33 0.03 14.78
C PRO A 112 0.00 -0.49 15.31
N LEU A 113 -0.73 -1.23 14.46
CA LEU A 113 -1.88 -2.03 14.85
C LEU A 113 -1.44 -3.26 15.64
N THR A 114 -0.32 -3.86 15.24
CA THR A 114 0.29 -5.00 15.90
C THR A 114 1.78 -5.05 15.60
N ILE A 115 2.53 -5.70 16.49
CA ILE A 115 3.99 -5.83 16.42
C ILE A 115 4.34 -7.30 16.71
N PHE A 116 5.19 -7.87 15.88
CA PHE A 116 5.69 -9.23 16.06
C PHE A 116 7.22 -9.22 16.01
N ASP A 117 7.84 -10.09 16.80
CA ASP A 117 9.28 -10.30 16.71
C ASP A 117 9.60 -11.05 15.41
N TYR A 118 10.53 -10.52 14.64
CA TYR A 118 11.03 -11.17 13.43
C TYR A 118 12.20 -12.06 13.79
N HIS A 119 11.93 -13.36 13.84
CA HIS A 119 12.98 -14.36 13.99
C HIS A 119 13.50 -14.73 12.60
N SER A 120 14.62 -14.11 12.20
CA SER A 120 15.33 -14.47 10.97
C SER A 120 15.67 -15.97 10.91
N GLU A 121 15.72 -16.63 12.07
CA GLU A 121 15.97 -18.07 12.24
C GLU A 121 14.97 -18.99 11.51
N ALA A 122 13.79 -18.48 11.15
CA ALA A 122 12.85 -19.21 10.29
C ALA A 122 13.43 -19.49 8.89
N CYS A 123 14.40 -18.69 8.43
CA CYS A 123 15.18 -18.95 7.24
C CYS A 123 16.68 -18.98 7.55
N LYS A 124 17.37 -20.07 7.19
CA LYS A 124 18.79 -20.28 7.47
C LYS A 124 19.76 -19.40 6.66
N ASP A 125 19.23 -18.51 5.81
CA ASP A 125 20.01 -17.60 4.98
C ASP A 125 19.95 -16.17 5.55
N SER A 126 21.10 -15.55 5.77
CA SER A 126 21.20 -14.15 6.23
C SER A 126 20.60 -13.12 5.27
N SER A 127 20.37 -13.49 4.01
CA SER A 127 19.71 -12.67 2.99
C SER A 127 18.19 -12.80 2.99
N CYS A 128 17.64 -13.76 3.73
CA CYS A 128 16.20 -13.92 3.85
C CYS A 128 15.58 -12.70 4.52
N LYS A 129 14.67 -12.06 3.80
CA LYS A 129 13.81 -11.00 4.26
C LYS A 129 12.36 -11.40 4.01
N VAL A 130 11.44 -10.85 4.80
CA VAL A 130 10.01 -11.02 4.57
C VAL A 130 9.64 -10.28 3.29
N ALA A 131 9.23 -11.02 2.26
CA ALA A 131 8.84 -10.44 0.98
C ALA A 131 7.39 -9.89 1.00
N SER A 132 6.50 -10.54 1.76
CA SER A 132 5.10 -10.14 1.98
C SER A 132 4.55 -10.79 3.24
N ILE A 133 3.43 -10.26 3.73
CA ILE A 133 2.62 -10.85 4.81
C ILE A 133 1.20 -11.02 4.29
N SER A 134 0.58 -12.17 4.55
CA SER A 134 -0.82 -12.40 4.24
C SER A 134 -1.59 -12.57 5.55
N GLU A 135 -2.66 -11.80 5.73
CA GLU A 135 -3.61 -12.01 6.80
C GLU A 135 -4.50 -13.22 6.42
N ILE A 136 -4.69 -14.17 7.34
CA ILE A 136 -5.54 -15.35 7.13
C ILE A 136 -6.73 -15.21 8.08
N ASN A 137 -7.95 -15.26 7.54
CA ASN A 137 -9.20 -15.29 8.31
C ASN A 137 -9.69 -16.72 8.52
#